data_AF-A0A1F5LUW7-F1
#
_entry.id   AF-A0A1F5LUW7-F1
#
_cell.length_a   1.000
_cell.length_b   1.000
_cell.length_c   1.000
_cell.angle_alpha   90.00
_cell.angle_beta   90.00
_cell.angle_gamma   90.00
#
_symmetry.space_group_name_H-M   'P 1'
#
loop_
_entity.id
_entity.type
_entity.pdbx_description
1 polymer ?
#
loop_
_entity_poly.entity_id
_entity_poly.type
_entity_poly.pdbx_seq_one_letter_code
_entity_poly.pdbx_strand_id
1 'polypeptide(L)'
;MSTRIIDQKGDRTKTGHADGIQSRTLEILESFGIVDPILKQGIHDVDMSHWTTNNETGNIERRRRYEADTEQRSRFGQILLNQGAVEQVFVDHLHNKNVHVERHKAAESLHISPTAVDDTQQFPVVVGVRDVGNNGRRLVRQYRPHERVFLAGDAAHTHSPKGGQGMNVSIQDSYNLIWKLGAVIANGADPIILGTYDTERRPVARQLMDLDARLVQAYEKEEKDISKGIYEVREQYAGFMAGVDVTYTHSILVTEGGKDGDANLASNITLGMRLPSFLVVYLCDGQPSHLAQRLMSDGLWRLLVFPGDLRQPERMKALVNFADVFSKHSYLAHLQRIPAPEWRCHIIELLLIQSCPRSAVNLLDLPELFHPFDDTMGWDYWKA
;
A
#
# COMPACT_ATOMS: atom_id res chain seq x y z
N MET A 1 12.31 -19.05 -2.01
CA MET A 1 11.04 -18.87 -1.26
C MET A 1 9.91 -19.52 -2.05
N SER A 2 8.97 -20.20 -1.41
CA SER A 2 7.78 -20.79 -2.06
C SER A 2 6.53 -20.17 -1.47
N THR A 3 5.60 -19.73 -2.32
CA THR A 3 4.32 -19.14 -1.92
C THR A 3 3.19 -19.95 -2.53
N ARG A 4 2.21 -20.32 -1.72
CA ARG A 4 1.01 -21.06 -2.15
C ARG A 4 -0.22 -20.30 -1.71
N ILE A 5 -1.21 -20.22 -2.59
CA ILE A 5 -2.50 -19.57 -2.33
C ILE A 5 -3.56 -20.63 -2.60
N ILE A 6 -4.42 -20.89 -1.62
CA ILE A 6 -5.52 -21.85 -1.74
C ILE A 6 -6.87 -21.13 -1.64
N ASP A 7 -7.88 -21.62 -2.36
CA ASP A 7 -9.25 -21.14 -2.24
C ASP A 7 -10.22 -22.32 -2.32
N GLN A 8 -11.21 -22.34 -1.43
CA GLN A 8 -12.24 -23.38 -1.40
C GLN A 8 -13.18 -23.31 -2.62
N LYS A 9 -13.33 -22.13 -3.23
CA LYS A 9 -14.16 -21.97 -4.43
C LYS A 9 -13.50 -22.68 -5.61
N GLY A 10 -14.34 -23.25 -6.47
CA GLY A 10 -13.87 -23.91 -7.69
C GLY A 10 -13.42 -22.95 -8.79
N ASP A 11 -14.03 -21.78 -8.82
CA ASP A 11 -13.78 -20.76 -9.84
C ASP A 11 -13.54 -19.39 -9.19
N ARG A 12 -12.94 -18.49 -9.98
CA ARG A 12 -12.85 -17.07 -9.66
C ARG A 12 -14.24 -16.45 -9.47
N THR A 13 -14.29 -15.34 -8.74
CA THR A 13 -15.53 -14.58 -8.59
C THR A 13 -15.92 -13.96 -9.94
N LYS A 14 -17.08 -14.34 -10.49
CA LYS A 14 -17.59 -13.77 -11.76
C LYS A 14 -18.27 -12.42 -11.54
N THR A 15 -19.10 -12.33 -10.51
CA THR A 15 -19.75 -11.11 -10.03
C THR A 15 -19.55 -11.03 -8.53
N GLY A 16 -18.86 -9.99 -8.07
CA GLY A 16 -18.61 -9.78 -6.64
C GLY A 16 -19.58 -8.81 -5.99
N HIS A 17 -19.35 -8.54 -4.71
CA HIS A 17 -20.18 -7.64 -3.88
C HIS A 17 -19.53 -6.27 -3.66
N ALA A 18 -18.29 -6.10 -4.14
CA ALA A 18 -17.56 -4.85 -4.11
C ALA A 18 -17.32 -4.32 -5.53
N ASP A 19 -17.33 -3.00 -5.68
CA ASP A 19 -17.10 -2.30 -6.94
C ASP A 19 -16.26 -1.03 -6.77
N GLY A 20 -16.34 -0.36 -5.62
CA GLY A 20 -15.55 0.83 -5.32
C GLY A 20 -14.07 0.55 -5.03
N ILE A 21 -13.19 1.11 -5.86
CA ILE A 21 -11.73 1.12 -5.68
C ILE A 21 -11.31 2.53 -5.30
N GLN A 22 -10.79 2.69 -4.09
CA GLN A 22 -10.41 3.98 -3.53
C GLN A 22 -9.04 4.45 -4.01
N SER A 23 -8.79 5.75 -3.93
CA SER A 23 -7.56 6.40 -4.40
C SER A 23 -6.29 5.68 -3.91
N ARG A 24 -6.17 5.42 -2.60
CA ARG A 24 -4.96 4.75 -2.09
C ARG A 24 -4.77 3.34 -2.62
N THR A 25 -5.86 2.61 -2.87
CA THR A 25 -5.78 1.27 -3.49
C THR A 25 -5.25 1.37 -4.91
N LEU A 26 -5.69 2.36 -5.69
CA LEU A 26 -5.17 2.59 -7.05
C LEU A 26 -3.67 2.95 -7.02
N GLU A 27 -3.22 3.75 -6.04
CA GLU A 27 -1.79 4.04 -5.86
C GLU A 27 -0.97 2.77 -5.55
N ILE A 28 -1.51 1.85 -4.75
CA ILE A 28 -0.88 0.56 -4.45
C ILE A 28 -0.82 -0.31 -5.70
N LEU A 29 -1.88 -0.35 -6.50
CA LEU A 29 -1.90 -1.14 -7.73
C LEU A 29 -0.95 -0.55 -8.80
N GLU A 30 -0.76 0.77 -8.81
CA GLU A 30 0.23 1.41 -9.68
C GLU A 30 1.65 0.99 -9.28
N SER A 31 1.96 0.94 -7.99
CA SER A 31 3.29 0.52 -7.54
C SER A 31 3.59 -0.98 -7.79
N PHE A 32 2.58 -1.79 -8.11
CA PHE A 32 2.76 -3.15 -8.64
C PHE A 32 2.77 -3.23 -10.18
N GLY A 33 2.52 -2.11 -10.88
CA GLY A 33 2.44 -2.06 -12.34
C GLY A 33 1.17 -2.70 -12.92
N ILE A 34 0.08 -2.78 -12.15
CA ILE A 34 -1.15 -3.47 -12.53
C ILE A 34 -2.40 -2.60 -12.47
N VAL A 35 -2.24 -1.28 -12.35
CA VAL A 35 -3.38 -0.35 -12.30
C VAL A 35 -4.03 -0.14 -13.68
N ASP A 36 -3.25 -0.19 -14.76
CA ASP A 36 -3.71 0.15 -16.11
C ASP A 36 -4.98 -0.58 -16.58
N PRO A 37 -5.11 -1.91 -16.40
CA PRO A 37 -6.33 -2.60 -16.80
C PRO A 37 -7.57 -2.11 -16.03
N ILE A 38 -7.39 -1.65 -14.79
CA ILE A 38 -8.46 -1.10 -13.95
C ILE A 38 -8.84 0.28 -14.45
N LEU A 39 -7.84 1.14 -14.73
CA LEU A 39 -8.09 2.48 -15.28
C LEU A 39 -8.81 2.39 -16.64
N LYS A 40 -8.47 1.42 -17.49
CA LYS A 40 -9.07 1.27 -18.83
C LYS A 40 -10.50 0.75 -18.80
N GLN A 41 -10.87 -0.04 -17.80
CA GLN A 41 -12.19 -0.70 -17.73
C GLN A 41 -13.16 -0.05 -16.74
N GLY A 42 -12.63 0.64 -15.75
CA GLY A 42 -13.43 1.23 -14.67
C GLY A 42 -14.18 2.49 -15.07
N ILE A 43 -15.23 2.79 -14.31
CA ILE A 43 -15.97 4.05 -14.42
C ILE A 43 -15.29 5.06 -13.49
N HIS A 44 -14.89 6.20 -14.07
CA HIS A 44 -14.22 7.31 -13.40
C HIS A 44 -15.20 8.41 -13.02
N ASP A 45 -14.74 9.34 -12.17
CA ASP A 45 -15.41 10.61 -11.87
C ASP A 45 -16.89 10.45 -11.51
N VAL A 46 -17.17 9.50 -10.62
CA VAL A 46 -18.54 9.18 -10.23
C VAL A 46 -19.04 10.15 -9.17
N ASP A 47 -19.90 11.05 -9.61
CA ASP A 47 -20.67 11.91 -8.71
C ASP A 47 -21.79 11.13 -8.01
N MET A 48 -22.02 11.48 -6.75
CA MET A 48 -23.10 10.90 -5.97
C MET A 48 -24.22 11.92 -5.78
N SER A 49 -25.42 11.62 -6.26
CA SER A 49 -26.60 12.47 -6.03
C SER A 49 -27.49 11.86 -4.94
N HIS A 50 -27.81 12.65 -3.93
CA HIS A 50 -28.75 12.29 -2.88
C HIS A 50 -30.14 12.81 -3.21
N TRP A 51 -31.12 11.90 -3.27
CA TRP A 51 -32.53 12.19 -3.51
C TRP A 51 -33.36 11.83 -2.29
N THR A 52 -34.34 12.66 -1.95
CA THR A 52 -35.27 12.38 -0.85
C THR A 52 -36.70 12.72 -1.26
N THR A 53 -37.67 12.25 -0.50
CA THR A 53 -39.09 12.58 -0.70
C THR A 53 -39.37 13.99 -0.17
N ASN A 54 -40.01 14.81 -0.98
CA ASN A 54 -40.55 16.09 -0.56
C ASN A 54 -41.82 15.82 0.27
N ASN A 55 -41.81 16.17 1.56
CA ASN A 55 -42.91 15.87 2.48
C ASN A 55 -44.20 16.65 2.17
N GLU A 56 -44.13 17.75 1.41
CA GLU A 56 -45.29 18.57 1.05
C GLU A 56 -45.94 18.09 -0.25
N THR A 57 -45.13 17.70 -1.23
CA THR A 57 -45.62 17.29 -2.57
C THR A 57 -45.68 15.78 -2.76
N GLY A 58 -45.01 15.01 -1.90
CA GLY A 58 -44.84 13.56 -2.04
C GLY A 58 -43.86 13.13 -3.15
N ASN A 59 -43.29 14.08 -3.91
CA ASN A 59 -42.41 13.79 -5.04
C ASN A 59 -40.96 13.55 -4.59
N ILE A 60 -40.21 12.77 -5.36
CA ILE A 60 -38.76 12.60 -5.15
C ILE A 60 -38.03 13.82 -5.73
N GLU A 61 -37.18 14.48 -4.94
CA GLU A 61 -36.37 15.61 -5.38
C GLU A 61 -34.90 15.46 -5.00
N ARG A 62 -34.01 15.97 -5.86
CA ARG A 62 -32.57 15.93 -5.61
C ARG A 62 -32.25 17.00 -4.59
N ARG A 63 -31.74 16.58 -3.43
CA ARG A 63 -31.31 17.52 -2.38
C ARG A 63 -29.88 17.96 -2.57
N ARG A 64 -29.01 17.05 -3.02
CA ARG A 64 -27.58 17.32 -3.11
C ARG A 64 -26.89 16.49 -4.19
N ARG A 65 -25.79 17.02 -4.68
CA ARG A 65 -24.78 16.33 -5.50
C ARG A 65 -23.44 16.45 -4.77
N TYR A 66 -22.74 15.34 -4.67
CA TYR A 66 -21.34 15.23 -4.27
C TYR A 66 -20.54 15.03 -5.54
N GLU A 67 -19.62 15.95 -5.79
CA GLU A 67 -18.70 15.83 -6.90
C GLU A 67 -17.64 14.77 -6.56
N ALA A 68 -17.18 14.06 -7.58
CA ALA A 68 -16.05 13.16 -7.45
C ALA A 68 -14.83 13.94 -6.91
N ASP A 69 -14.19 13.39 -5.88
CA ASP A 69 -13.00 13.98 -5.24
C ASP A 69 -11.73 13.74 -6.05
N THR A 70 -11.80 13.95 -7.36
CA THR A 70 -10.71 13.69 -8.29
C THR A 70 -9.62 14.74 -8.09
N GLU A 71 -8.37 14.30 -7.94
CA GLU A 71 -7.15 15.14 -7.85
C GLU A 71 -6.98 16.06 -6.63
N GLN A 72 -7.92 16.15 -5.70
CA GLN A 72 -7.71 16.97 -4.49
C GLN A 72 -6.75 16.32 -3.47
N ARG A 73 -6.87 14.99 -3.29
CA ARG A 73 -6.12 14.25 -2.26
C ARG A 73 -5.14 13.22 -2.83
N SER A 74 -5.31 12.81 -4.08
CA SER A 74 -4.50 11.83 -4.78
C SER A 74 -4.60 12.09 -6.28
N ARG A 75 -3.57 11.68 -7.04
CA ARG A 75 -3.62 11.69 -8.52
C ARG A 75 -4.72 10.78 -9.10
N PHE A 76 -5.30 9.90 -8.28
CA PHE A 76 -6.41 9.04 -8.68
C PHE A 76 -7.69 9.40 -7.94
N GLY A 77 -8.78 9.61 -8.68
CA GLY A 77 -10.14 9.60 -8.15
C GLY A 77 -10.62 8.18 -7.85
N GLN A 78 -11.78 8.05 -7.18
CA GLN A 78 -12.42 6.76 -6.98
C GLN A 78 -12.85 6.15 -8.32
N ILE A 79 -12.63 4.85 -8.49
CA ILE A 79 -13.06 4.10 -9.66
C ILE A 79 -14.06 3.03 -9.27
N LEU A 80 -15.11 2.85 -10.08
CA LEU A 80 -16.03 1.71 -9.95
C LEU A 80 -15.69 0.64 -10.99
N LEU A 81 -15.40 -0.57 -10.53
CA LEU A 81 -15.16 -1.73 -11.38
C LEU A 81 -15.57 -3.00 -10.64
N ASN A 82 -16.26 -3.91 -11.34
CA ASN A 82 -16.69 -5.18 -10.76
C ASN A 82 -15.51 -5.94 -10.11
N GLN A 83 -15.69 -6.39 -8.86
CA GLN A 83 -14.67 -7.15 -8.12
C GLN A 83 -14.11 -8.36 -8.88
N GLY A 84 -14.89 -9.05 -9.72
CA GLY A 84 -14.39 -10.16 -10.54
C GLY A 84 -13.38 -9.73 -11.61
N ALA A 85 -13.48 -8.51 -12.12
CA ALA A 85 -12.49 -7.93 -13.02
C ALA A 85 -11.23 -7.51 -12.24
N VAL A 86 -11.38 -6.96 -11.03
CA VAL A 86 -10.26 -6.68 -10.13
C VAL A 86 -9.52 -7.97 -9.74
N GLU A 87 -10.24 -9.03 -9.39
CA GLU A 87 -9.67 -10.36 -9.11
C GLU A 87 -8.88 -10.88 -10.32
N GLN A 88 -9.39 -10.69 -11.54
CA GLN A 88 -8.71 -11.13 -12.75
C GLN A 88 -7.34 -10.45 -12.92
N VAL A 89 -7.25 -9.15 -12.65
CA VAL A 89 -5.97 -8.41 -12.71
C VAL A 89 -4.93 -9.02 -11.76
N PHE A 90 -5.33 -9.40 -10.54
CA PHE A 90 -4.45 -10.09 -9.61
C PHE A 90 -4.06 -11.49 -10.10
N VAL A 91 -5.01 -12.27 -10.62
CA VAL A 91 -4.76 -13.62 -11.15
C VAL A 91 -3.77 -13.57 -12.32
N ASP A 92 -3.94 -12.63 -13.24
CA ASP A 92 -3.05 -12.45 -14.39
C ASP A 92 -1.64 -12.05 -13.94
N HIS A 93 -1.54 -11.17 -12.94
CA HIS A 93 -0.26 -10.79 -12.35
C HIS A 93 0.44 -11.98 -11.68
N LEU A 94 -0.29 -12.79 -10.90
CA LEU A 94 0.25 -13.98 -10.24
C LEU A 94 0.73 -15.02 -11.28
N HIS A 95 -0.07 -15.24 -12.33
CA HIS A 95 0.30 -16.15 -13.42
C HIS A 95 1.61 -15.73 -14.09
N ASN A 96 1.80 -14.43 -14.36
CA ASN A 96 3.05 -13.88 -14.90
C ASN A 96 4.26 -14.06 -13.95
N LYS A 97 4.01 -14.33 -12.67
CA LYS A 97 5.02 -14.65 -11.65
C LYS A 97 5.12 -16.16 -11.37
N ASN A 98 4.48 -17.01 -12.19
CA ASN A 98 4.39 -18.46 -12.02
C ASN A 98 3.72 -18.89 -10.68
N VAL A 99 2.88 -18.04 -10.11
CA VAL A 99 2.09 -18.35 -8.91
C VAL A 99 0.64 -18.56 -9.32
N HIS A 100 0.03 -19.62 -8.81
CA HIS A 100 -1.34 -19.99 -9.17
C HIS A 100 -2.19 -20.13 -7.91
N VAL A 101 -3.46 -19.71 -8.01
CA VAL A 101 -4.45 -19.98 -6.95
C VAL A 101 -4.91 -21.42 -7.08
N GLU A 102 -4.62 -22.23 -6.06
CA GLU A 102 -5.05 -23.62 -5.98
C GLU A 102 -6.51 -23.67 -5.52
N ARG A 103 -7.42 -23.81 -6.49
CA ARG A 103 -8.88 -23.86 -6.28
C ARG A 103 -9.33 -25.20 -5.70
N HIS A 104 -10.57 -25.25 -5.20
CA HIS A 104 -11.20 -26.39 -4.53
C HIS A 104 -10.52 -26.86 -3.23
N LYS A 105 -9.66 -26.02 -2.64
CA LYS A 105 -8.87 -26.37 -1.46
C LYS A 105 -9.31 -25.57 -0.24
N ALA A 106 -9.79 -26.27 0.78
CA ALA A 106 -10.13 -25.65 2.06
C ALA A 106 -9.09 -26.02 3.13
N ALA A 107 -8.70 -25.04 3.94
CA ALA A 107 -7.92 -25.29 5.16
C ALA A 107 -8.85 -25.84 6.24
N GLU A 108 -8.55 -27.05 6.74
CA GLU A 108 -9.39 -27.73 7.75
C GLU A 108 -8.76 -27.78 9.13
N SER A 109 -7.43 -27.79 9.19
CA SER A 109 -6.69 -27.80 10.44
C SER A 109 -5.43 -26.96 10.33
N LEU A 110 -5.03 -26.38 11.45
CA LEU A 110 -3.81 -25.61 11.61
C LEU A 110 -3.11 -26.14 12.86
N HIS A 111 -1.98 -26.79 12.66
CA HIS A 111 -1.12 -27.30 13.72
C HIS A 111 0.15 -26.47 13.77
N ILE A 112 0.47 -25.93 14.95
CA ILE A 112 1.67 -25.12 15.16
C ILE A 112 2.49 -25.80 16.24
N SER A 113 3.71 -26.20 15.89
CA SER A 113 4.62 -26.82 16.85
C SER A 113 5.15 -25.76 17.83
N PRO A 114 5.08 -25.99 19.15
CA PRO A 114 5.60 -25.05 20.14
C PRO A 114 7.13 -25.08 20.27
N THR A 115 7.81 -26.06 19.68
CA THR A 115 9.27 -26.24 19.80
C THR A 115 10.03 -25.72 18.58
N ALA A 116 11.16 -25.05 18.83
CA ALA A 116 12.15 -24.75 17.80
C ALA A 116 12.62 -26.08 17.20
N VAL A 117 12.45 -26.23 15.89
CA VAL A 117 12.71 -27.51 15.22
C VAL A 117 14.22 -27.67 15.07
N ASP A 118 14.82 -28.50 15.92
CA ASP A 118 16.22 -28.97 15.82
C ASP A 118 16.42 -29.96 14.66
N ASP A 119 15.36 -30.29 13.92
CA ASP A 119 15.33 -31.30 12.87
C ASP A 119 14.98 -30.66 11.51
N THR A 120 15.91 -30.73 10.55
CA THR A 120 15.82 -30.02 9.25
C THR A 120 14.70 -30.51 8.32
N GLN A 121 13.88 -31.46 8.76
CA GLN A 121 12.80 -32.09 7.98
C GLN A 121 11.37 -31.86 8.51
N GLN A 122 11.17 -31.17 9.64
CA GLN A 122 9.81 -30.90 10.15
C GLN A 122 9.40 -29.43 9.96
N PHE A 123 8.23 -29.21 9.34
CA PHE A 123 7.67 -27.88 9.20
C PHE A 123 7.01 -27.42 10.53
N PRO A 124 7.38 -26.26 11.08
CA PRO A 124 6.87 -25.78 12.38
C PRO A 124 5.40 -25.35 12.34
N VAL A 125 4.82 -25.18 11.14
CA VAL A 125 3.41 -24.89 10.90
C VAL A 125 2.92 -25.85 9.83
N VAL A 126 1.88 -26.62 10.13
CA VAL A 126 1.25 -27.56 9.21
C VAL A 126 -0.21 -27.16 9.04
N VAL A 127 -0.63 -26.89 7.79
CA VAL A 127 -2.03 -26.65 7.44
C VAL A 127 -2.55 -27.90 6.75
N GLY A 128 -3.55 -28.56 7.34
CA GLY A 128 -4.28 -29.63 6.69
C GLY A 128 -5.21 -29.05 5.64
N VAL A 129 -5.04 -29.47 4.38
CA VAL A 129 -5.86 -29.02 3.24
C VAL A 129 -6.62 -30.23 2.70
N ARG A 130 -7.94 -30.09 2.54
CA ARG A 130 -8.80 -31.09 1.90
C ARG A 130 -9.45 -30.50 0.64
N ASP A 131 -9.77 -31.37 -0.31
CA ASP A 131 -10.68 -31.05 -1.41
C ASP A 131 -12.13 -31.07 -0.88
N VAL A 132 -12.78 -29.91 -0.80
CA VAL A 132 -14.04 -29.76 -0.04
C VAL A 132 -15.20 -29.25 -0.87
N GLY A 133 -16.32 -29.97 -0.80
CA GLY A 133 -17.67 -29.46 -1.04
C GLY A 133 -18.25 -28.76 0.20
N ASN A 134 -18.83 -27.59 -0.02
CA ASN A 134 -19.32 -26.54 0.89
C ASN A 134 -19.78 -26.88 2.34
N ASN A 135 -19.34 -26.09 3.35
CA ASN A 135 -20.18 -25.17 4.14
C ASN A 135 -19.48 -24.52 5.38
N GLY A 136 -19.68 -23.20 5.56
CA GLY A 136 -19.76 -22.50 6.86
C GLY A 136 -18.56 -21.65 7.36
N ARG A 137 -18.77 -20.37 7.73
CA ARG A 137 -17.76 -19.38 8.20
C ARG A 137 -17.96 -18.94 9.68
N ARG A 138 -16.87 -18.47 10.34
CA ARG A 138 -16.85 -17.83 11.69
C ARG A 138 -15.65 -16.88 11.87
N LEU A 139 -15.75 -15.88 12.77
CA LEU A 139 -14.78 -14.80 13.07
C LEU A 139 -13.80 -15.16 14.22
N VAL A 140 -12.58 -14.57 14.24
CA VAL A 140 -11.48 -14.91 15.19
C VAL A 140 -11.11 -13.74 16.13
N ARG A 141 -10.57 -14.05 17.33
CA ARG A 141 -10.25 -13.08 18.41
C ARG A 141 -8.84 -12.46 18.37
N GLN A 142 -7.93 -12.94 17.52
CA GLN A 142 -6.52 -12.50 17.48
C GLN A 142 -6.02 -12.42 16.03
N TYR A 143 -5.34 -11.33 15.68
CA TYR A 143 -4.79 -11.11 14.34
C TYR A 143 -3.49 -11.87 14.10
N ARG A 144 -2.82 -12.28 15.18
CA ARG A 144 -1.54 -12.99 15.16
C ARG A 144 -1.52 -14.21 16.08
N PRO A 145 -2.30 -15.27 15.82
CA PRO A 145 -2.22 -16.48 16.63
C PRO A 145 -0.81 -17.08 16.52
N HIS A 146 -0.16 -17.28 17.67
CA HIS A 146 1.13 -17.96 17.82
C HIS A 146 2.32 -17.33 17.06
N GLU A 147 2.28 -16.01 16.81
CA GLU A 147 3.36 -15.24 16.18
C GLU A 147 3.75 -15.61 14.74
N ARG A 148 3.14 -16.66 14.18
CA ARG A 148 3.45 -17.26 12.86
C ARG A 148 2.26 -17.27 11.90
N VAL A 149 1.05 -17.03 12.41
CA VAL A 149 -0.17 -16.97 11.61
C VAL A 149 -0.72 -15.56 11.69
N PHE A 150 -1.20 -15.04 10.57
CA PHE A 150 -1.69 -13.67 10.44
C PHE A 150 -3.07 -13.68 9.79
N LEU A 151 -3.97 -12.82 10.29
CA LEU A 151 -5.27 -12.57 9.68
C LEU A 151 -5.26 -11.20 9.02
N ALA A 152 -5.87 -11.11 7.84
CA ALA A 152 -6.02 -9.87 7.08
C ALA A 152 -7.43 -9.76 6.50
N GLY A 153 -7.90 -8.53 6.27
CA GLY A 153 -9.23 -8.24 5.72
C GLY A 153 -10.38 -8.79 6.57
N ASP A 154 -11.43 -9.27 5.92
CA ASP A 154 -12.66 -9.76 6.55
C ASP A 154 -12.44 -10.88 7.60
N ALA A 155 -11.32 -11.60 7.54
CA ALA A 155 -10.96 -12.59 8.55
C ALA A 155 -10.60 -11.96 9.91
N ALA A 156 -10.17 -10.70 9.89
CA ALA A 156 -9.65 -9.97 11.03
C ALA A 156 -10.65 -8.89 11.51
N HIS A 157 -11.38 -8.24 10.60
CA HIS A 157 -12.41 -7.25 10.92
C HIS A 157 -13.59 -7.34 9.95
N THR A 158 -14.81 -7.18 10.43
CA THR A 158 -16.03 -7.14 9.58
C THR A 158 -16.83 -5.89 9.88
N HIS A 159 -17.29 -5.21 8.83
CA HIS A 159 -18.06 -3.96 8.89
C HIS A 159 -19.26 -4.01 7.95
N SER A 160 -20.19 -3.06 8.06
CA SER A 160 -21.31 -2.98 7.13
C SER A 160 -20.82 -2.60 5.71
N PRO A 161 -21.52 -3.05 4.66
CA PRO A 161 -21.17 -2.72 3.27
C PRO A 161 -21.41 -1.25 2.92
N LYS A 162 -22.11 -0.48 3.77
CA LYS A 162 -22.56 0.90 3.47
C LYS A 162 -21.40 1.87 3.22
N GLY A 163 -20.21 1.58 3.74
CA GLY A 163 -19.01 2.39 3.52
C GLY A 163 -18.21 2.06 2.25
N GLY A 164 -18.46 0.92 1.59
CA GLY A 164 -17.68 0.48 0.42
C GLY A 164 -16.16 0.27 0.68
N GLN A 165 -15.77 0.09 1.95
CA GLN A 165 -14.35 0.09 2.36
C GLN A 165 -13.72 -1.29 2.47
N GLY A 166 -14.52 -2.37 2.59
CA GLY A 166 -14.03 -3.70 2.97
C GLY A 166 -12.88 -4.21 2.09
N MET A 167 -13.05 -4.18 0.76
CA MET A 167 -12.01 -4.61 -0.19
C MET A 167 -10.75 -3.74 -0.10
N ASN A 168 -10.91 -2.42 -0.04
CA ASN A 168 -9.79 -1.47 -0.01
C ASN A 168 -8.94 -1.63 1.24
N VAL A 169 -9.55 -1.72 2.41
CA VAL A 169 -8.83 -1.93 3.68
C VAL A 169 -8.19 -3.31 3.74
N SER A 170 -8.87 -4.35 3.24
CA SER A 170 -8.30 -5.71 3.14
C SER A 170 -7.04 -5.79 2.28
N ILE A 171 -7.03 -5.08 1.14
CA ILE A 171 -5.86 -4.97 0.28
C ILE A 171 -4.73 -4.24 1.02
N GLN A 172 -5.04 -3.14 1.71
CA GLN A 172 -4.04 -2.41 2.49
C GLN A 172 -3.46 -3.20 3.67
N ASP A 173 -4.25 -4.05 4.33
CA ASP A 173 -3.75 -4.94 5.37
C ASP A 173 -2.71 -5.91 4.81
N SER A 174 -3.04 -6.54 3.68
CA SER A 174 -2.14 -7.47 2.99
C SER A 174 -0.88 -6.75 2.50
N TYR A 175 -1.05 -5.54 1.94
CA TYR A 175 0.05 -4.68 1.50
C TYR A 175 1.00 -4.32 2.65
N ASN A 176 0.47 -4.01 3.84
CA ASN A 176 1.26 -3.70 5.03
C ASN A 176 2.03 -4.92 5.56
N LEU A 177 1.38 -6.09 5.59
CA LEU A 177 1.94 -7.30 6.17
C LEU A 177 3.02 -7.93 5.28
N ILE A 178 2.80 -8.00 3.96
CA ILE A 178 3.54 -8.92 3.10
C ILE A 178 5.00 -8.53 2.90
N TRP A 179 5.31 -7.22 2.85
CA TRP A 179 6.71 -6.79 2.75
C TRP A 179 7.50 -7.10 4.02
N LYS A 180 6.86 -7.03 5.20
CA LYS A 180 7.46 -7.38 6.49
C LYS A 180 7.78 -8.87 6.54
N LEU A 181 6.83 -9.70 6.11
CA LEU A 181 7.04 -11.14 5.97
C LEU A 181 8.16 -11.46 4.98
N GLY A 182 8.13 -10.83 3.80
CA GLY A 182 9.16 -10.99 2.78
C GLY A 182 10.55 -10.63 3.31
N ALA A 183 10.68 -9.49 3.99
CA ALA A 183 11.94 -9.04 4.58
C ALA A 183 12.45 -10.02 5.67
N VAL A 184 11.58 -10.50 6.55
CA VAL A 184 11.96 -11.48 7.60
C VAL A 184 12.35 -12.83 6.99
N ILE A 185 11.58 -13.34 6.03
CA ILE A 185 11.86 -14.62 5.36
C ILE A 185 13.16 -14.56 4.56
N ALA A 186 13.47 -13.41 3.97
CA ALA A 186 14.72 -13.16 3.26
C ALA A 186 15.91 -12.88 4.21
N ASN A 187 15.72 -12.94 5.53
CA ASN A 187 16.71 -12.55 6.55
C ASN A 187 17.21 -11.10 6.40
N GLY A 188 16.40 -10.22 5.80
CA GLY A 188 16.69 -8.79 5.63
C GLY A 188 16.19 -7.92 6.78
N ALA A 189 15.34 -8.44 7.67
CA ALA A 189 14.85 -7.72 8.84
C ALA A 189 14.63 -8.64 10.05
N ASP A 190 14.76 -8.07 11.25
CA ASP A 190 14.48 -8.78 12.51
C ASP A 190 12.97 -9.10 12.62
N PRO A 191 12.57 -10.32 13.01
CA PRO A 191 11.17 -10.72 13.20
C PRO A 191 10.33 -9.79 14.08
N ILE A 192 10.95 -8.97 14.94
CA ILE A 192 10.27 -7.97 15.76
C ILE A 192 9.41 -7.00 14.94
N ILE A 193 9.76 -6.72 13.67
CA ILE A 193 8.96 -5.86 12.77
C ILE A 193 7.58 -6.42 12.48
N LEU A 194 7.37 -7.74 12.61
CA LEU A 194 6.06 -8.37 12.41
C LEU A 194 5.05 -7.94 13.48
N GLY A 195 5.53 -7.53 14.66
CA GLY A 195 4.68 -6.96 15.70
C GLY A 195 4.00 -5.67 15.28
N THR A 196 4.61 -4.90 14.37
CA THR A 196 4.05 -3.60 13.97
C THR A 196 2.82 -3.73 13.07
N TYR A 197 2.62 -4.87 12.39
CA TYR A 197 1.39 -5.12 11.62
C TYR A 197 0.14 -4.90 12.47
N ASP A 198 0.16 -5.42 13.69
CA ASP A 198 -0.95 -5.34 14.62
C ASP A 198 -1.14 -3.93 15.20
N THR A 199 -0.04 -3.28 15.57
CA THR A 199 -0.07 -1.91 16.11
C THR A 199 -0.46 -0.87 15.05
N GLU A 200 -0.17 -1.14 13.78
CA GLU A 200 -0.49 -0.27 12.64
C GLU A 200 -1.91 -0.51 12.11
N ARG A 201 -2.34 -1.76 11.93
CA ARG A 201 -3.60 -2.08 11.23
C ARG A 201 -4.81 -2.20 12.13
N ARG A 202 -4.64 -2.61 13.41
CA ARG A 202 -5.77 -2.68 14.34
C ARG A 202 -6.41 -1.31 14.60
N PRO A 203 -5.67 -0.20 14.80
CA PRO A 203 -6.29 1.12 14.96
C PRO A 203 -7.08 1.55 13.72
N VAL A 204 -6.58 1.26 12.51
CA VAL A 204 -7.27 1.53 11.25
C VAL A 204 -8.59 0.78 11.17
N ALA A 205 -8.61 -0.51 11.53
CA ALA A 205 -9.84 -1.30 11.58
C ALA A 205 -10.86 -0.75 12.60
N ARG A 206 -10.41 -0.27 13.77
CA ARG A 206 -11.29 0.40 14.75
C ARG A 206 -11.88 1.69 14.20
N GLN A 207 -11.05 2.52 13.55
CA GLN A 207 -11.51 3.76 12.92
C GLN A 207 -12.54 3.48 11.83
N LEU A 208 -12.39 2.37 11.10
CA LEU A 208 -13.39 1.90 10.14
C LEU A 208 -14.71 1.48 10.81
N MET A 209 -14.67 0.77 11.94
CA MET A 209 -15.88 0.48 12.73
C MET A 209 -16.61 1.74 13.18
N ASP A 210 -15.86 2.72 13.65
CA ASP A 210 -16.42 3.98 14.15
C ASP A 210 -17.09 4.77 13.02
N LEU A 211 -16.45 4.83 11.84
CA LEU A 211 -17.06 5.42 10.64
C LEU A 211 -18.35 4.69 10.26
N ASP A 212 -18.31 3.35 10.21
CA ASP A 212 -19.46 2.53 9.84
C ASP A 212 -20.66 2.75 10.78
N ALA A 213 -20.40 2.75 12.10
CA ALA A 213 -21.42 3.02 13.11
C ALA A 213 -22.03 4.43 12.95
N ARG A 214 -21.21 5.44 12.68
CA ARG A 214 -21.68 6.83 12.44
C ARG A 214 -22.51 6.95 11.16
N LEU A 215 -22.09 6.30 10.07
CA LEU A 215 -22.84 6.29 8.82
C LEU A 215 -24.19 5.60 9.02
N VAL A 216 -24.23 4.42 9.65
CA VAL A 216 -25.49 3.71 9.94
C VAL A 216 -26.45 4.59 10.73
N GLN A 217 -25.97 5.22 11.81
CA GLN A 217 -26.78 6.14 12.62
C GLN A 217 -27.27 7.34 11.82
N ALA A 218 -26.44 7.89 10.92
CA ALA A 218 -26.82 9.01 10.08
C ALA A 218 -27.91 8.62 9.06
N TYR A 219 -27.80 7.45 8.43
CA TYR A 219 -28.85 6.90 7.56
C TYR A 219 -30.17 6.65 8.29
N GLU A 220 -30.14 6.13 9.52
CA GLU A 220 -31.34 5.88 10.32
C GLU A 220 -32.02 7.17 10.81
N LYS A 221 -31.24 8.23 11.07
CA LYS A 221 -31.76 9.54 11.48
C LYS A 221 -32.35 10.34 10.33
N GLU A 222 -31.89 10.12 9.09
CA GLU A 222 -32.42 10.79 7.89
C GLU A 222 -33.87 10.42 7.56
N GLU A 223 -34.42 9.33 8.10
CA GLU A 223 -35.87 9.08 8.06
C GLU A 223 -36.68 10.05 8.93
N LYS A 224 -36.03 10.84 9.81
CA LYS A 224 -36.69 11.69 10.82
C LYS A 224 -36.30 13.16 10.79
N ASP A 225 -35.15 13.56 10.24
CA ASP A 225 -34.74 14.97 10.18
C ASP A 225 -33.71 15.26 9.04
N ILE A 226 -33.67 16.53 8.62
CA ILE A 226 -33.19 17.04 7.32
C ILE A 226 -31.64 16.96 7.14
N SER A 227 -31.20 16.03 6.27
CA SER A 227 -30.04 16.04 5.33
C SER A 227 -28.60 16.49 5.74
N LYS A 228 -28.30 16.80 7.01
CA LYS A 228 -26.93 17.23 7.42
C LYS A 228 -26.02 16.09 7.89
N GLY A 229 -26.56 15.07 8.55
CA GLY A 229 -25.78 14.08 9.29
C GLY A 229 -24.82 13.24 8.44
N ILE A 230 -25.27 12.71 7.29
CA ILE A 230 -24.41 11.87 6.43
C ILE A 230 -23.28 12.69 5.81
N TYR A 231 -23.57 13.92 5.40
CA TYR A 231 -22.56 14.78 4.78
C TYR A 231 -21.43 15.10 5.76
N GLU A 232 -21.77 15.53 6.97
CA GLU A 232 -20.75 15.87 7.98
C GLU A 232 -19.86 14.68 8.30
N VAL A 233 -20.43 13.47 8.40
CA VAL A 233 -19.66 12.24 8.59
C VAL A 233 -18.77 11.95 7.38
N ARG A 234 -19.28 12.06 6.15
CA ARG A 234 -18.49 11.78 4.93
C ARG A 234 -17.36 12.78 4.75
N GLU A 235 -17.58 14.07 4.97
CA GLU A 235 -16.53 15.10 4.89
C GLU A 235 -15.47 14.90 5.97
N GLN A 236 -15.90 14.64 7.21
CA GLN A 236 -14.98 14.41 8.33
C GLN A 236 -14.05 13.21 8.08
N TYR A 237 -14.54 12.19 7.38
CA TYR A 237 -13.79 10.97 7.10
C TYR A 237 -13.34 10.85 5.63
N ALA A 238 -13.39 11.92 4.84
CA ALA A 238 -13.17 11.85 3.39
C ALA A 238 -11.81 11.24 3.03
N GLY A 239 -10.72 11.72 3.64
CA GLY A 239 -9.39 11.17 3.36
C GLY A 239 -9.17 9.77 3.95
N PHE A 240 -9.87 9.40 5.03
CA PHE A 240 -9.89 8.02 5.52
C PHE A 240 -10.63 7.09 4.55
N MET A 241 -11.78 7.52 4.01
CA MET A 241 -12.55 6.77 3.01
C MET A 241 -11.80 6.62 1.68
N ALA A 242 -11.00 7.61 1.28
CA ALA A 242 -10.08 7.50 0.15
C ALA A 242 -8.82 6.65 0.48
N GLY A 243 -8.63 6.32 1.76
CA GLY A 243 -7.51 5.52 2.27
C GLY A 243 -6.18 6.26 2.37
N VAL A 244 -6.18 7.59 2.19
CA VAL A 244 -4.96 8.41 2.08
C VAL A 244 -4.53 9.05 3.40
N ASP A 245 -5.47 9.20 4.35
CA ASP A 245 -5.22 9.85 5.65
C ASP A 245 -4.87 8.86 6.77
N VAL A 246 -4.47 7.63 6.43
CA VAL A 246 -3.99 6.67 7.42
C VAL A 246 -2.63 7.13 7.93
N THR A 247 -2.54 7.39 9.23
CA THR A 247 -1.29 7.77 9.92
C THR A 247 -0.94 6.73 10.96
N TYR A 248 0.21 6.09 10.80
CA TYR A 248 0.74 5.17 11.81
C TYR A 248 1.42 5.94 12.95
N THR A 249 1.19 5.48 14.18
CA THR A 249 1.84 6.01 15.37
C THR A 249 3.30 5.56 15.46
N HIS A 250 4.03 6.14 16.40
CA HIS A 250 5.40 5.74 16.70
C HIS A 250 5.56 4.24 16.87
N SER A 251 6.61 3.69 16.25
CA SER A 251 7.05 2.32 16.40
C SER A 251 8.52 2.22 15.98
N ILE A 252 9.06 1.01 15.98
CA ILE A 252 10.39 0.72 15.43
C ILE A 252 10.52 1.04 13.92
N LEU A 253 9.40 1.21 13.20
CA LEU A 253 9.39 1.57 11.77
C LEU A 253 9.01 3.04 11.52
N VAL A 254 8.50 3.75 12.53
CA VAL A 254 7.97 5.12 12.39
C VAL A 254 8.51 5.98 13.55
N THR A 255 9.39 6.92 13.27
CA THR A 255 9.95 7.84 14.28
C THR A 255 8.94 8.93 14.70
N GLU A 256 9.07 9.47 15.91
CA GLU A 256 8.26 10.59 16.43
C GLU A 256 8.73 11.97 15.95
N GLY A 257 9.84 12.04 15.20
CA GLY A 257 10.50 13.30 14.88
C GLY A 257 11.25 13.88 16.09
N GLY A 258 12.19 14.79 15.84
CA GLY A 258 12.95 15.50 16.88
C GLY A 258 14.12 14.72 17.49
N LYS A 259 14.00 13.40 17.68
CA LYS A 259 15.13 12.55 18.17
C LYS A 259 16.06 12.08 17.04
N ASP A 260 15.50 11.65 15.92
CA ASP A 260 16.24 11.04 14.80
C ASP A 260 16.31 11.93 13.55
N GLY A 261 15.79 13.15 13.63
CA GLY A 261 15.76 14.11 12.52
C GLY A 261 14.80 15.28 12.76
N ASP A 262 15.00 16.36 12.00
CA ASP A 262 14.13 17.53 12.05
C ASP A 262 12.95 17.37 11.07
N ALA A 263 11.76 17.15 11.62
CA ALA A 263 10.52 17.02 10.85
C ALA A 263 10.18 18.29 10.04
N ASN A 264 10.74 19.45 10.39
CA ASN A 264 10.49 20.70 9.68
C ASN A 264 11.21 20.77 8.34
N LEU A 265 12.19 19.90 8.07
CA LEU A 265 12.91 19.86 6.79
C LEU A 265 12.01 19.45 5.61
N ALA A 266 10.95 18.69 5.89
CA ALA A 266 9.99 18.22 4.89
C ALA A 266 8.55 18.41 5.41
N SER A 267 8.15 19.66 5.62
CA SER A 267 6.87 20.03 6.25
C SER A 267 5.60 19.45 5.59
N ASN A 268 5.66 19.13 4.29
CA ASN A 268 4.56 18.53 3.54
C ASN A 268 4.56 16.99 3.56
N ILE A 269 5.50 16.36 4.28
CA ILE A 269 5.60 14.92 4.45
C ILE A 269 5.34 14.60 5.92
N THR A 270 4.16 14.09 6.21
CA THR A 270 3.79 13.67 7.57
C THR A 270 4.33 12.28 7.85
N LEU A 271 5.11 12.13 8.93
CA LEU A 271 5.63 10.85 9.38
C LEU A 271 4.49 9.86 9.67
N GLY A 272 4.68 8.60 9.29
CA GLY A 272 3.67 7.55 9.46
C GLY A 272 2.53 7.58 8.43
N MET A 273 2.43 8.60 7.59
CA MET A 273 1.49 8.65 6.47
C MET A 273 2.11 8.10 5.17
N ARG A 274 1.24 7.74 4.22
CA ARG A 274 1.68 7.46 2.86
C ARG A 274 2.27 8.71 2.21
N LEU A 275 3.43 8.58 1.55
CA LEU A 275 4.06 9.68 0.82
C LEU A 275 3.12 10.21 -0.27
N PRO A 276 2.77 11.51 -0.28
CA PRO A 276 1.99 12.11 -1.36
C PRO A 276 2.73 12.03 -2.70
N SER A 277 1.98 12.09 -3.80
CA SER A 277 2.59 12.15 -5.13
C SER A 277 2.98 13.57 -5.49
N PHE A 278 4.20 13.75 -5.98
CA PHE A 278 4.72 15.02 -6.48
C PHE A 278 5.17 14.85 -7.93
N LEU A 279 4.96 15.86 -8.78
CA LEU A 279 5.54 15.86 -10.12
C LEU A 279 7.03 16.14 -10.03
N VAL A 280 7.82 15.28 -10.66
CA VAL A 280 9.26 15.40 -10.83
C VAL A 280 9.60 15.27 -12.30
N VAL A 281 10.80 15.68 -12.68
CA VAL A 281 11.30 15.57 -14.04
C VAL A 281 12.60 14.79 -13.99
N TYR A 282 12.69 13.71 -14.75
CA TYR A 282 13.92 12.92 -14.82
C TYR A 282 15.08 13.73 -15.39
N LEU A 283 16.26 13.60 -14.78
CA LEU A 283 17.44 14.32 -15.25
C LEU A 283 17.87 13.87 -16.66
N CYS A 284 17.72 12.58 -16.95
CA CYS A 284 18.21 11.93 -18.15
C CYS A 284 17.45 12.33 -19.43
N ASP A 285 16.13 12.30 -19.42
CA ASP A 285 15.30 12.50 -20.61
C ASP A 285 14.36 13.72 -20.52
N GLY A 286 14.23 14.33 -19.34
CA GLY A 286 13.34 15.47 -19.12
C GLY A 286 11.86 15.11 -19.12
N GLN A 287 11.49 13.83 -19.04
CA GLN A 287 10.09 13.42 -18.95
C GLN A 287 9.52 13.77 -17.56
N PRO A 288 8.37 14.47 -17.51
CA PRO A 288 7.65 14.65 -16.26
C PRO A 288 7.01 13.32 -15.83
N SER A 289 7.13 13.00 -14.55
CA SER A 289 6.52 11.81 -13.96
C SER A 289 6.12 12.09 -12.52
N HIS A 290 5.16 11.33 -12.02
CA HIS A 290 4.85 11.33 -10.60
C HIS A 290 5.93 10.57 -9.84
N LEU A 291 6.50 11.17 -8.78
CA LEU A 291 7.49 10.52 -7.92
C LEU A 291 7.04 9.14 -7.44
N ALA A 292 5.75 8.98 -7.14
CA ALA A 292 5.16 7.72 -6.72
C ALA A 292 5.36 6.57 -7.73
N GLN A 293 5.47 6.86 -9.03
CA GLN A 293 5.72 5.86 -10.08
C GLN A 293 7.13 5.25 -9.98
N ARG A 294 8.06 5.91 -9.27
CA ARG A 294 9.41 5.38 -9.02
C ARG A 294 9.48 4.52 -7.76
N LEU A 295 8.44 4.56 -6.91
CA LEU A 295 8.38 3.88 -5.63
C LEU A 295 7.64 2.54 -5.76
N MET A 296 8.24 1.63 -6.52
CA MET A 296 7.66 0.32 -6.82
C MET A 296 7.58 -0.58 -5.58
N SER A 297 6.57 -1.45 -5.54
CA SER A 297 6.34 -2.43 -4.48
C SER A 297 7.18 -3.69 -4.69
N ASP A 298 8.49 -3.53 -4.61
CA ASP A 298 9.50 -4.57 -4.79
C ASP A 298 10.11 -5.07 -3.47
N GLY A 299 9.64 -4.56 -2.34
CA GLY A 299 10.15 -4.88 -1.01
C GLY A 299 11.36 -4.05 -0.58
N LEU A 300 11.86 -3.15 -1.42
CA LEU A 300 12.94 -2.24 -1.08
C LEU A 300 12.41 -1.01 -0.33
N TRP A 301 13.14 -0.60 0.71
CA TRP A 301 13.01 0.73 1.29
C TRP A 301 13.56 1.78 0.34
N ARG A 302 13.02 2.99 0.43
CA ARG A 302 13.44 4.13 -0.39
C ARG A 302 14.08 5.19 0.48
N LEU A 303 15.31 5.59 0.14
CA LEU A 303 15.97 6.74 0.72
C LEU A 303 15.95 7.89 -0.30
N LEU A 304 15.06 8.85 -0.07
CA LEU A 304 14.94 10.04 -0.89
C LEU A 304 15.94 11.09 -0.41
N VAL A 305 16.84 11.51 -1.28
CA VAL A 305 17.90 12.47 -0.96
C VAL A 305 17.59 13.81 -1.62
N PHE A 306 17.34 14.84 -0.80
CA PHE A 306 17.03 16.20 -1.26
C PHE A 306 18.20 17.16 -0.99
N PRO A 307 19.20 17.26 -1.90
CA PRO A 307 20.35 18.14 -1.69
C PRO A 307 20.02 19.63 -1.88
N GLY A 308 18.85 19.96 -2.44
CA GLY A 308 18.49 21.30 -2.86
C GLY A 308 19.13 21.68 -4.20
N ASP A 309 19.58 22.93 -4.31
CA ASP A 309 20.13 23.49 -5.54
C ASP A 309 21.63 23.18 -5.68
N LEU A 310 21.96 22.21 -6.52
CA LEU A 310 23.31 21.71 -6.74
C LEU A 310 24.24 22.70 -7.48
N ARG A 311 23.72 23.81 -8.00
CA ARG A 311 24.56 24.92 -8.50
C ARG A 311 25.36 25.58 -7.38
N GLN A 312 24.94 25.40 -6.13
CA GLN A 312 25.65 25.88 -4.95
C GLN A 312 26.77 24.90 -4.58
N PRO A 313 28.06 25.31 -4.60
CA PRO A 313 29.18 24.41 -4.35
C PRO A 313 29.11 23.69 -3.00
N GLU A 314 28.60 24.36 -1.95
CA GLU A 314 28.44 23.76 -0.62
C GLU A 314 27.42 22.60 -0.62
N ARG A 315 26.36 22.69 -1.44
CA ARG A 315 25.36 21.63 -1.57
C ARG A 315 25.91 20.44 -2.34
N MET A 316 26.65 20.68 -3.42
CA MET A 316 27.35 19.62 -4.14
C MET A 316 28.38 18.93 -3.24
N LYS A 317 29.18 19.69 -2.49
CA LYS A 317 30.14 19.14 -1.54
C LYS A 317 29.47 18.30 -0.45
N ALA A 318 28.31 18.73 0.07
CA ALA A 318 27.53 17.96 1.02
C ALA A 318 27.00 16.65 0.40
N LEU A 319 26.53 16.67 -0.85
CA LEU A 319 26.09 15.47 -1.58
C LEU A 319 27.22 14.47 -1.81
N VAL A 320 28.41 14.96 -2.23
CA VAL A 320 29.61 14.13 -2.41
C VAL A 320 30.03 13.50 -1.08
N ASN A 321 30.10 14.30 -0.02
CA ASN A 321 30.44 13.79 1.31
C ASN A 321 29.42 12.76 1.81
N PHE A 322 28.13 12.99 1.58
CA PHE A 322 27.09 12.00 1.87
C PHE A 322 27.34 10.69 1.11
N ALA A 323 27.57 10.77 -0.21
CA ALA A 323 27.79 9.59 -1.03
C ALA A 323 29.05 8.81 -0.61
N ASP A 324 30.14 9.52 -0.28
CA ASP A 324 31.38 8.92 0.22
C ASP A 324 31.18 8.20 1.54
N VAL A 325 30.49 8.82 2.49
CA VAL A 325 30.21 8.22 3.81
C VAL A 325 29.27 7.02 3.66
N PHE A 326 28.20 7.18 2.87
CA PHE A 326 27.22 6.13 2.62
C PHE A 326 27.88 4.88 1.99
N SER A 327 28.71 5.09 0.96
CA SER A 327 29.38 4.01 0.23
C SER A 327 30.45 3.28 1.05
N LYS A 328 31.01 3.93 2.07
CA LYS A 328 32.03 3.33 2.97
C LYS A 328 31.43 2.55 4.13
N HIS A 329 30.15 2.73 4.44
CA HIS A 329 29.52 2.03 5.53
C HIS A 329 29.32 0.56 5.14
N SER A 330 30.06 -0.37 5.76
CA SER A 330 30.11 -1.79 5.36
C SER A 330 28.72 -2.43 5.21
N TYR A 331 27.81 -2.18 6.15
CA TYR A 331 26.41 -2.64 6.07
C TYR A 331 25.68 -2.13 4.81
N LEU A 332 25.86 -0.86 4.45
CA LEU A 332 25.19 -0.24 3.28
C LEU A 332 25.89 -0.59 1.96
N ALA A 333 27.21 -0.74 1.97
CA ALA A 333 28.01 -1.15 0.82
C ALA A 333 27.67 -2.59 0.37
N HIS A 334 27.36 -3.48 1.32
CA HIS A 334 26.86 -4.83 1.03
C HIS A 334 25.43 -4.83 0.44
N LEU A 335 24.63 -3.79 0.75
CA LEU A 335 23.26 -3.61 0.25
C LEU A 335 23.22 -2.91 -1.13
N GLN A 336 24.35 -2.66 -1.79
CA GLN A 336 24.42 -1.98 -3.09
C GLN A 336 25.16 -2.76 -4.17
N ARG A 337 25.75 -3.91 -3.85
CA ARG A 337 26.52 -4.69 -4.81
C ARG A 337 25.77 -5.96 -5.25
N ILE A 338 25.55 -6.03 -6.56
CA ILE A 338 25.17 -7.18 -7.40
C ILE A 338 23.65 -7.39 -7.61
N PRO A 339 23.14 -7.25 -8.86
CA PRO A 339 21.86 -7.82 -9.26
C PRO A 339 22.05 -9.33 -9.46
N ALA A 340 22.11 -10.10 -8.36
CA ALA A 340 22.14 -11.55 -8.46
C ALA A 340 20.70 -12.08 -8.66
N PRO A 341 20.47 -13.11 -9.50
CA PRO A 341 19.16 -13.74 -9.69
C PRO A 341 18.58 -14.39 -8.43
N GLU A 342 19.37 -14.42 -7.35
CA GLU A 342 19.09 -15.18 -6.14
C GLU A 342 19.13 -14.26 -4.91
N TRP A 343 18.05 -13.51 -4.70
CA TRP A 343 17.55 -13.08 -3.39
C TRP A 343 18.59 -12.51 -2.40
N ARG A 344 19.62 -11.80 -2.86
CA ARG A 344 20.55 -11.07 -2.00
C ARG A 344 20.23 -9.59 -2.04
N CYS A 345 19.89 -9.10 -0.86
CA CYS A 345 19.09 -7.92 -0.63
C CYS A 345 19.86 -6.62 -0.90
N HIS A 346 19.51 -5.91 -1.96
CA HIS A 346 19.33 -4.48 -1.75
C HIS A 346 18.18 -4.35 -0.74
N ILE A 347 18.36 -3.66 0.38
CA ILE A 347 17.24 -3.31 1.29
C ILE A 347 16.81 -1.87 1.02
N ILE A 348 17.72 -1.03 0.54
CA ILE A 348 17.50 0.41 0.37
C ILE A 348 17.90 0.81 -1.05
N GLU A 349 16.95 1.36 -1.81
CA GLU A 349 17.20 2.08 -3.06
C GLU A 349 17.29 3.59 -2.76
N LEU A 350 18.33 4.25 -3.28
CA LEU A 350 18.48 5.70 -3.18
C LEU A 350 17.92 6.38 -4.43
N LEU A 351 17.19 7.47 -4.22
CA LEU A 351 16.70 8.35 -5.27
C LEU A 351 17.10 9.79 -4.94
N LEU A 352 17.76 10.45 -5.88
CA LEU A 352 18.13 11.85 -5.78
C LEU A 352 16.99 12.73 -6.29
N ILE A 353 16.63 13.77 -5.53
CA ILE A 353 15.62 14.75 -5.95
C ILE A 353 16.20 16.14 -5.71
N GLN A 354 16.71 16.75 -6.78
CA GLN A 354 17.40 18.04 -6.75
C GLN A 354 16.51 19.18 -7.26
N SER A 355 16.78 20.43 -6.86
CA SER A 355 15.90 21.58 -7.15
C SER A 355 16.45 22.57 -8.19
N CYS A 356 17.56 22.25 -8.84
CA CYS A 356 18.16 23.04 -9.90
C CYS A 356 17.57 22.69 -11.28
N PRO A 357 17.63 23.62 -12.26
CA PRO A 357 17.22 23.32 -13.63
C PRO A 357 17.97 22.11 -14.19
N ARG A 358 17.27 21.22 -14.90
CA ARG A 358 17.85 20.00 -15.50
C ARG A 358 19.12 20.25 -16.32
N SER A 359 19.18 21.36 -17.04
CA SER A 359 20.32 21.75 -17.87
C SER A 359 21.54 22.26 -17.09
N ALA A 360 21.41 22.49 -15.79
CA ALA A 360 22.45 23.08 -14.96
C ALA A 360 23.42 22.06 -14.36
N VAL A 361 23.07 20.78 -14.36
CA VAL A 361 23.88 19.69 -13.80
C VAL A 361 23.86 18.52 -14.77
N ASN A 362 25.05 17.99 -15.10
CA ASN A 362 25.14 16.74 -15.85
C ASN A 362 24.97 15.57 -14.88
N LEU A 363 24.23 14.53 -15.28
CA LEU A 363 24.07 13.31 -14.47
C LEU A 363 25.42 12.71 -14.09
N LEU A 364 26.38 12.68 -15.03
CA LEU A 364 27.70 12.07 -14.81
C LEU A 364 28.61 12.92 -13.89
N ASP A 365 28.24 14.16 -13.58
CA ASP A 365 28.94 14.99 -12.59
C ASP A 365 28.51 14.65 -11.15
N LEU A 366 27.43 13.88 -10.98
CA LEU A 366 26.96 13.45 -9.67
C LEU A 366 27.80 12.28 -9.15
N PRO A 367 27.73 11.96 -7.85
CA PRO A 367 28.33 10.73 -7.34
C PRO A 367 27.74 9.49 -8.01
N GLU A 368 28.60 8.51 -8.33
CA GLU A 368 28.24 7.22 -8.96
C GLU A 368 27.10 6.48 -8.23
N LEU A 369 26.95 6.74 -6.93
CA LEU A 369 25.84 6.27 -6.11
C LEU A 369 24.45 6.55 -6.71
N PHE A 370 24.31 7.66 -7.43
CA PHE A 370 23.06 8.13 -8.06
C PHE A 370 23.01 7.88 -9.58
N HIS A 371 24.02 7.18 -10.11
CA HIS A 371 24.04 6.66 -11.47
C HIS A 371 24.99 5.46 -11.50
N PRO A 372 24.66 4.33 -10.86
CA PRO A 372 25.61 3.21 -10.79
C PRO A 372 25.88 2.63 -12.17
N PHE A 373 27.13 2.20 -12.40
CA PHE A 373 27.51 1.46 -13.59
C PHE A 373 27.35 -0.05 -13.39
N ASP A 374 26.77 -0.72 -14.36
CA ASP A 374 26.76 -2.17 -14.48
C ASP A 374 27.47 -2.59 -15.77
N ASP A 375 28.38 -3.56 -15.70
CA ASP A 375 29.18 -3.99 -16.86
C ASP A 375 28.32 -4.56 -18.02
N THR A 376 27.11 -5.02 -17.72
CA THR A 376 26.18 -5.61 -18.71
C THR A 376 25.15 -4.59 -19.18
N MET A 377 24.56 -3.83 -18.27
CA MET A 377 23.43 -2.94 -18.52
C MET A 377 23.85 -1.48 -18.76
N GLY A 378 25.10 -1.11 -18.46
CA GLY A 378 25.62 0.25 -18.52
C GLY A 378 25.21 1.10 -17.32
N TRP A 379 25.16 2.42 -17.52
CA TRP A 379 24.78 3.39 -16.48
C TRP A 379 23.27 3.34 -16.19
N ASP A 380 22.90 3.37 -14.91
CA ASP A 380 21.50 3.58 -14.49
C ASP A 380 21.16 5.08 -14.46
N TYR A 381 20.35 5.50 -15.43
CA TYR A 381 19.94 6.88 -15.61
C TYR A 381 18.68 7.29 -14.83
N TRP A 382 18.08 6.38 -14.05
CA TRP A 382 16.73 6.54 -13.49
C TRP A 382 16.70 6.86 -12.00
N LYS A 383 17.84 7.23 -11.40
CA LYS A 383 17.98 7.52 -9.96
C LYS A 383 18.05 9.01 -9.61
N ALA A 384 17.94 9.92 -10.59
CA ALA A 384 18.11 11.37 -10.39
C ALA A 384 17.13 12.25 -11.18
#